data_AF-C6VYC7-F1
#
_entry.id   AF-C6VYC7-F1
#
_cell.length_a   1.000
_cell.length_b   1.000
_cell.length_c   1.000
_cell.angle_alpha   90.00
_cell.angle_beta   90.00
_cell.angle_gamma   90.00
#
_symmetry.space_group_name_H-M   'P 1'
#
loop_
_entity.id
_entity.type
_entity.pdbx_description
1 polymer ?
#
loop_
_entity_poly.entity_id
_entity_poly.type
_entity_poly.pdbx_seq_one_letter_code
_entity_poly.pdbx_strand_id
1 'polypeptide(L)' 'MSFQGYLKTILAKTGKGPDDFRKLAEEKGFTAGGQLKGSTKAGDIVQWLKTDFDLGQGHAMAIYALLKGTKDEHSA' A
#
# COMPACT_ATOMS: atom_id res chain seq x y z
N MET A 1 16.09 0.11 7.28
CA MET A 1 15.66 0.15 5.86
C MET A 1 14.59 1.22 5.76
N SER A 2 14.83 2.25 4.94
CA SER A 2 13.91 3.38 4.77
C SER A 2 12.65 2.94 4.00
N PHE A 3 11.56 3.66 4.20
CA PHE A 3 10.27 3.41 3.55
C PHE A 3 10.38 3.34 2.02
N GLN A 4 11.22 4.20 1.45
CA GLN A 4 11.53 4.22 0.03
C GLN A 4 12.13 2.88 -0.49
N GLY A 5 12.94 2.20 0.32
CA GLY A 5 13.52 0.90 -0.04
C GLY A 5 12.45 -0.20 -0.14
N TYR A 6 11.43 -0.15 0.72
CA TYR A 6 10.27 -1.03 0.62
C TYR A 6 9.48 -0.73 -0.66
N LEU A 7 9.17 0.54 -0.94
CA LEU A 7 8.44 0.94 -2.15
C LEU A 7 9.17 0.53 -3.43
N LYS A 8 10.50 0.71 -3.49
CA LYS A 8 11.29 0.29 -4.64
C LYS A 8 11.28 -1.23 -4.82
N THR A 9 11.35 -1.99 -3.73
CA THR A 9 11.25 -3.46 -3.78
C THR A 9 9.87 -3.90 -4.23
N ILE A 10 8.81 -3.23 -3.76
CA ILE A 10 7.44 -3.49 -4.19
C ILE A 10 7.30 -3.19 -5.68
N LEU A 11 7.77 -2.04 -6.16
CA LEU A 11 7.76 -1.70 -7.59
C LEU A 11 8.52 -2.76 -8.41
N ALA A 12 9.69 -3.20 -7.95
CA ALA A 12 10.48 -4.22 -8.64
C ALA A 12 9.77 -5.60 -8.67
N LYS A 13 8.98 -5.93 -7.63
CA LYS A 13 8.23 -7.20 -7.56
C LYS A 13 6.92 -7.17 -8.34
N THR A 14 6.19 -6.06 -8.24
CA THR A 14 4.80 -5.93 -8.66
C THR A 14 4.64 -5.17 -9.96
N GLY A 15 5.66 -4.41 -10.37
CA GLY A 15 5.58 -3.43 -11.45
C GLY A 15 4.68 -2.23 -11.13
N LYS A 16 4.18 -2.11 -9.89
CA LYS A 16 3.25 -1.06 -9.46
C LYS A 16 3.89 -0.08 -8.49
N GLY A 17 3.68 1.21 -8.77
CA GLY A 17 4.16 2.28 -7.94
C GLY A 17 3.22 2.62 -6.78
N PRO A 18 3.66 3.51 -5.87
CA PRO A 18 2.85 4.06 -4.78
C PRO A 18 1.51 4.64 -5.28
N ASP A 19 1.53 5.42 -6.36
CA ASP A 19 0.34 6.00 -6.97
C ASP A 19 -0.58 4.97 -7.60
N ASP A 20 -0.05 3.89 -8.19
CA ASP A 20 -0.87 2.78 -8.68
C ASP A 20 -1.65 2.14 -7.53
N PHE A 21 -0.99 1.89 -6.39
CA PHE A 21 -1.67 1.32 -5.23
C PHE A 21 -2.75 2.24 -4.68
N ARG A 22 -2.54 3.57 -4.69
CA ARG A 22 -3.58 4.54 -4.31
C ARG A 22 -4.80 4.43 -5.21
N LYS A 23 -4.59 4.39 -6.53
CA LYS A 23 -5.69 4.20 -7.50
C LYS A 23 -6.39 2.87 -7.32
N LEU A 24 -5.65 1.78 -7.24
CA LEU A 24 -6.20 0.44 -7.05
C LEU A 24 -6.96 0.31 -5.73
N ALA A 25 -6.47 0.92 -4.65
CA ALA A 25 -7.16 0.92 -3.37
C ALA A 25 -8.46 1.72 -3.43
N GLU A 26 -8.50 2.82 -4.20
CA GLU A 26 -9.73 3.58 -4.43
C GLU A 26 -10.73 2.80 -5.30
N GLU A 27 -10.25 2.16 -6.37
CA GLU A 27 -11.06 1.28 -7.23
C GLU A 27 -11.63 0.07 -6.45
N LYS A 28 -10.85 -0.53 -5.54
CA LYS A 28 -11.30 -1.58 -4.63
C LYS A 28 -12.21 -1.06 -3.51
N GLY A 29 -12.30 0.27 -3.34
CA GLY A 29 -13.08 0.90 -2.29
C GLY A 29 -12.47 0.81 -0.89
N PHE A 30 -11.16 0.59 -0.79
CA PHE A 30 -10.37 0.63 0.45
C PHE A 30 -10.06 2.06 0.90
N THR A 31 -9.80 2.96 -0.06
CA THR A 31 -9.57 4.38 0.20
C THR A 31 -10.69 5.22 -0.40
N ALA A 32 -10.97 6.38 0.21
CA ALA A 32 -11.86 7.39 -0.34
C ALA A 32 -11.28 8.78 -0.03
N GLY A 33 -11.11 9.61 -1.05
CA GLY A 33 -10.58 10.97 -0.88
C GLY A 33 -9.15 11.02 -0.32
N GLY A 34 -8.30 10.06 -0.71
CA GLY A 34 -6.91 9.99 -0.23
C GLY A 34 -6.76 9.49 1.22
N GLN A 35 -7.83 9.00 1.84
CA GLN A 35 -7.79 8.42 3.17
C GLN A 35 -8.34 6.99 3.16
N LEU A 36 -7.73 6.12 3.97
CA LEU A 36 -8.27 4.79 4.25
C LEU A 36 -9.65 4.89 4.87
N LYS A 37 -10.61 4.14 4.33
CA LYS A 37 -11.95 4.03 4.92
C LYS A 37 -11.85 3.41 6.31
N GLY A 38 -12.60 3.93 7.28
CA GLY A 38 -12.65 3.36 8.63
C GLY A 38 -13.12 1.89 8.67
N SER A 39 -13.84 1.46 7.63
CA SER A 39 -14.28 0.06 7.46
C SER A 39 -13.17 -0.86 6.95
N THR A 40 -12.09 -0.32 6.37
CA THR A 40 -10.99 -1.09 5.80
C THR A 40 -9.97 -1.41 6.85
N LYS A 41 -9.71 -2.71 7.05
CA LYS A 41 -8.72 -3.16 8.02
C LYS A 41 -7.38 -3.39 7.33
N ALA A 42 -6.30 -3.27 8.11
CA ALA A 42 -4.97 -3.62 7.65
C ALA A 42 -4.90 -5.07 7.14
N GLY A 43 -5.67 -5.99 7.76
CA GLY A 43 -5.75 -7.38 7.32
C GLY A 43 -6.29 -7.54 5.89
N ASP A 44 -7.33 -6.77 5.52
CA ASP A 44 -7.91 -6.82 4.17
C ASP A 44 -6.91 -6.34 3.12
N ILE A 45 -6.18 -5.27 3.41
CA ILE A 45 -5.14 -4.74 2.53
C ILE A 45 -3.97 -5.73 2.42
N VAL A 46 -3.53 -6.31 3.54
CA VAL A 46 -2.46 -7.30 3.54
C VAL A 46 -2.85 -8.53 2.74
N GLN A 47 -4.07 -9.03 2.90
CA GLN A 47 -4.57 -10.17 2.16
C GLN A 47 -4.68 -9.85 0.67
N TRP A 48 -5.23 -8.69 0.32
CA TRP A 48 -5.31 -8.22 -1.06
C TRP A 48 -3.92 -8.14 -1.72
N LEU A 49 -2.96 -7.49 -1.06
CA LEU A 49 -1.61 -7.33 -1.58
C LEU A 49 -0.85 -8.66 -1.67
N LYS A 50 -1.14 -9.60 -0.78
CA LYS A 50 -0.60 -10.94 -0.84
C LYS A 50 -1.22 -11.75 -2.00
N THR A 51 -2.53 -11.65 -2.19
CA THR A 51 -3.23 -12.42 -3.24
C THR A 51 -2.96 -11.88 -4.64
N ASP A 52 -2.98 -10.56 -4.84
CA ASP A 52 -2.84 -9.95 -6.16
C ASP A 52 -1.34 -9.77 -6.54
N PHE A 53 -0.45 -9.62 -5.56
CA PHE A 53 0.94 -9.20 -5.79
C PHE A 53 2.01 -10.04 -5.06
N ASP A 54 1.63 -11.10 -4.35
CA ASP A 54 2.52 -11.94 -3.54
C ASP A 54 3.41 -11.12 -2.56
N LEU A 55 2.88 -10.00 -2.08
CA LEU A 55 3.59 -9.15 -1.13
C LEU A 55 3.55 -9.75 0.27
N GLY A 56 4.74 -9.91 0.85
CA GLY A 56 4.89 -10.27 2.27
C GLY A 56 4.32 -9.20 3.20
N GLN A 57 3.95 -9.61 4.42
CA GLN A 57 3.25 -8.78 5.40
C GLN A 57 3.94 -7.42 5.68
N GLY A 58 5.27 -7.36 5.71
CA GLY A 58 6.01 -6.10 5.91
C GLY A 58 5.86 -5.10 4.75
N HIS A 59 5.89 -5.57 3.50
CA HIS A 59 5.67 -4.74 2.32
C HIS A 59 4.22 -4.28 2.22
N ALA A 60 3.29 -5.19 2.52
CA ALA A 60 1.88 -4.87 2.51
C ALA A 60 1.50 -3.82 3.58
N MET A 61 2.11 -3.88 4.76
CA MET A 61 1.95 -2.84 5.79
C MET A 61 2.53 -1.50 5.36
N ALA A 62 3.59 -1.47 4.54
CA ALA A 62 4.12 -0.24 3.98
C ALA A 62 3.11 0.42 3.02
N ILE A 63 2.47 -0.36 2.14
CA ILE A 63 1.38 0.13 1.29
C ILE A 63 0.18 0.58 2.12
N TYR A 64 -0.22 -0.19 3.15
CA TYR A 64 -1.29 0.24 4.05
C TYR A 64 -1.00 1.62 4.69
N ALA A 65 0.23 1.85 5.16
CA ALA A 65 0.63 3.14 5.72
C ALA A 65 0.64 4.28 4.67
N LEU A 66 1.02 3.97 3.43
CA LEU A 66 0.94 4.88 2.28
C LEU A 66 -0.51 5.27 1.98
N LEU A 67 -1.42 4.29 1.93
CA LEU A 67 -2.85 4.47 1.67
C LEU A 67 -3.54 5.23 2.80
N LYS A 68 -3.01 5.15 4.03
CA LYS A 68 -3.52 5.89 5.18
C LYS A 68 -3.15 7.38 5.12
N GLY A 69 -2.24 7.78 4.23
CA GLY A 69 -1.68 9.13 4.20
C GLY A 69 -0.83 9.46 5.44
N THR A 70 -0.40 8.45 6.21
CA THR A 70 0.40 8.65 7.43
C THR A 70 1.90 8.73 7.12
N LYS A 71 2.32 8.26 5.95
CA LYS A 71 3.70 8.32 5.48
C LYS A 71 3.74 8.69 4.01
N ASP A 72 4.40 9.81 3.71
CA ASP A 72 4.81 10.16 2.35
C ASP A 72 6.17 9.55 2.01
N GLU A 73 6.47 9.45 0.72
CA GLU A 73 7.74 8.98 0.13
C GLU A 73 9.00 9.68 0.69
N HIS A 74 8.82 10.77 1.44
CA HIS A 74 9.87 11.54 2.13
C HIS A 74 10.04 11.22 3.61
N SER A 75 9.32 10.25 4.16
CA SER A 75 9.49 9.85 5.56
C SER A 75 10.84 9.13 5.74
N ALA A 76 11.81 9.85 6.29
CA ALA A 76 13.16 9.38 6.61
C ALA A 76 13.17 8.20 7.59
#